data_AF-A0A803VSQ8-F1
#
_entry.id   AF-A0A803VSQ8-F1
#
_cell.length_a   1.000
_cell.length_b   1.000
_cell.length_c   1.000
_cell.angle_alpha   90.00
_cell.angle_beta   90.00
_cell.angle_gamma   90.00
#
_symmetry.space_group_name_H-M   'P 1'
#
loop_
_entity.id
_entity.type
_entity.pdbx_description
1 polymer ?
#
loop_
_entity_poly.entity_id
_entity_poly.type
_entity_poly.pdbx_seq_one_letter_code
_entity_poly.pdbx_strand_id
1 'polypeptide(L)'
;MKTATNIYIFNLALADALATSTLPFQSVNYLMGTWPFGTILCKIVISIDYYNMFTSIFTLCTMSVDRYVAVCHPVKALDFRTPRNAKIINVCNWILSSAIGLPVMFMATTKYRHGSIDCTLTFSHPAWYWENLLKICVFIFAFIMPVLIITVCYGLMILRLKSVRMLSGSKEKDRNLRRITRMVLVVVAVFIVCWTPIHIYVIIKALVNIPETTFQTVSWHFCIALGYTNSCLNPSLAVSPHSHH
;
A
#
# COMPACT_ATOMS: atom_id res chain seq x y z
N MET A 1 2.15 -23.19 -1.50
CA MET A 1 2.42 -22.12 -2.48
C MET A 1 3.61 -22.51 -3.34
N LYS A 2 3.41 -22.83 -4.63
CA LYS A 2 4.44 -23.46 -5.49
C LYS A 2 5.32 -22.47 -6.27
N THR A 3 4.89 -21.21 -6.44
CA THR A 3 5.62 -20.18 -7.21
C THR A 3 5.90 -18.95 -6.35
N ALA A 4 6.95 -18.20 -6.69
CA ALA A 4 7.29 -16.92 -6.04
C ALA A 4 6.13 -15.91 -6.10
N THR A 5 5.48 -15.79 -7.26
CA THR A 5 4.31 -14.91 -7.46
C THR A 5 3.16 -15.24 -6.50
N ASN A 6 2.85 -16.53 -6.30
CA ASN A 6 1.74 -16.93 -5.42
C ASN A 6 2.02 -16.59 -3.95
N ILE A 7 3.30 -16.52 -3.54
CA ILE A 7 3.69 -16.11 -2.19
C ILE A 7 3.39 -14.62 -1.99
N TYR A 8 3.74 -13.77 -2.96
CA TYR A 8 3.43 -12.34 -2.89
C TYR A 8 1.93 -12.06 -2.92
N ILE A 9 1.17 -12.75 -3.78
CA ILE A 9 -0.29 -12.62 -3.84
C ILE A 9 -0.94 -13.02 -2.50
N PHE A 10 -0.49 -14.13 -1.91
CA PHE A 10 -1.01 -14.55 -0.61
C PHE A 10 -0.70 -13.53 0.48
N ASN A 11 0.51 -12.97 0.50
CA ASN A 11 0.87 -11.94 1.46
C ASN A 11 -0.01 -10.68 1.33
N LEU A 12 -0.24 -10.25 0.09
CA LEU A 12 -1.11 -9.10 -0.20
C LEU A 12 -2.55 -9.37 0.25
N ALA A 13 -3.10 -10.55 -0.09
CA ALA A 13 -4.45 -10.94 0.33
C ALA A 13 -4.59 -11.04 1.85
N LEU A 14 -3.57 -11.51 2.55
CA LEU A 14 -3.56 -11.55 4.02
C LEU A 14 -3.57 -10.14 4.61
N ALA A 15 -2.72 -9.24 4.10
CA ALA A 15 -2.68 -7.85 4.56
C ALA A 15 -4.02 -7.14 4.31
N ASP A 16 -4.56 -7.26 3.11
CA ASP A 16 -5.83 -6.63 2.73
C ASP A 16 -7.02 -7.19 3.52
N ALA A 17 -7.02 -8.50 3.83
CA ALA A 17 -8.04 -9.11 4.68
C ALA A 17 -7.99 -8.58 6.12
N LEU A 18 -6.78 -8.42 6.69
CA LEU A 18 -6.60 -7.83 8.01
C LEU A 18 -7.12 -6.39 8.05
N ALA A 19 -6.78 -5.57 7.06
CA ALA A 19 -7.29 -4.20 6.98
C ALA A 19 -8.80 -4.13 6.76
N THR A 20 -9.36 -4.98 5.91
CA THR A 20 -10.82 -5.00 5.70
C THR A 20 -11.55 -5.38 6.99
N SER A 21 -10.95 -6.21 7.85
CA SER A 21 -11.51 -6.56 9.16
C SER A 21 -11.55 -5.37 10.15
N THR A 22 -10.80 -4.28 9.92
CA THR A 22 -10.83 -3.09 10.78
C THR A 22 -11.98 -2.12 10.43
N LEU A 23 -12.53 -2.21 9.22
CA LEU A 23 -13.57 -1.29 8.71
C LEU A 23 -14.85 -1.21 9.56
N PRO A 24 -15.37 -2.31 10.16
CA PRO A 24 -16.55 -2.22 11.05
C PRO A 24 -16.30 -1.33 12.26
N PHE A 25 -15.10 -1.37 12.85
CA PHE A 25 -14.76 -0.53 14.01
C PHE A 25 -14.68 0.95 13.64
N GLN A 26 -14.09 1.26 12.47
CA GLN A 26 -14.07 2.63 11.96
C GLN A 26 -15.47 3.15 11.64
N SER A 27 -16.35 2.28 11.12
CA SER A 27 -17.74 2.63 10.80
C SER A 27 -18.52 2.99 12.06
N VAL A 28 -18.37 2.22 13.14
CA VAL A 28 -18.99 2.54 14.44
C VAL A 28 -18.42 3.83 15.02
N ASN A 29 -17.11 4.04 14.94
CA ASN A 29 -16.47 5.29 15.39
C ASN A 29 -17.05 6.51 14.67
N TYR A 30 -17.29 6.42 13.36
CA TYR A 30 -17.90 7.47 12.58
C TYR A 30 -19.37 7.72 12.97
N LEU A 31 -20.18 6.66 13.08
CA LEU A 31 -21.61 6.77 13.40
C LEU A 31 -21.87 7.29 14.82
N MET A 32 -21.05 6.87 15.79
CA MET A 32 -21.19 7.26 17.19
C MET A 32 -20.48 8.58 17.52
N GLY A 33 -19.56 9.05 16.67
CA GLY A 33 -18.71 10.20 16.96
C GLY A 33 -17.74 9.98 18.15
N THR A 34 -17.54 8.73 18.56
CA THR A 34 -16.66 8.33 19.67
C THR A 34 -16.17 6.90 19.48
N TRP A 35 -15.03 6.56 20.08
CA TRP A 35 -14.42 5.22 20.08
C TRP A 35 -14.85 4.42 21.33
N PRO A 36 -15.80 3.47 21.21
CA PRO A 36 -16.31 2.74 22.38
C PRO A 36 -15.49 1.49 22.74
N PHE A 37 -14.51 1.08 21.93
CA PHE A 37 -13.87 -0.23 22.03
C PHE A 37 -12.66 -0.30 22.96
N GLY A 38 -12.34 0.80 23.64
CA GLY A 38 -11.22 0.90 24.57
C GLY A 38 -9.83 0.93 23.90
N THR A 39 -8.79 1.07 24.73
CA THR A 39 -7.43 1.36 24.29
C THR A 39 -6.74 0.20 23.58
N ILE A 40 -6.99 -1.04 24.01
CA ILE A 40 -6.35 -2.23 23.41
C ILE A 40 -6.75 -2.37 21.94
N LEU A 41 -8.05 -2.28 21.66
CA LEU A 41 -8.53 -2.41 20.28
C LEU A 41 -8.13 -1.21 19.43
N CYS A 42 -8.05 0.00 20.00
CA CYS A 42 -7.51 1.18 19.32
C CYS A 42 -6.07 0.95 18.82
N LYS A 43 -5.20 0.42 19.70
CA LYS A 43 -3.81 0.08 19.34
C LYS A 43 -3.74 -0.97 18.25
N ILE A 44 -4.58 -2.00 18.32
CA ILE A 44 -4.63 -3.09 17.32
C ILE A 44 -5.09 -2.54 15.97
N VAL A 45 -6.18 -1.79 15.92
CA VAL A 45 -6.75 -1.25 14.68
C VAL A 45 -5.79 -0.28 14.00
N ILE A 46 -5.27 0.71 14.73
CA ILE A 46 -4.29 1.65 14.17
C ILE A 46 -3.03 0.91 13.69
N SER A 47 -2.55 -0.07 14.46
CA SER A 47 -1.39 -0.87 14.05
C SER A 47 -1.66 -1.64 12.76
N ILE A 48 -2.78 -2.35 12.66
CA ILE A 48 -3.16 -3.11 11.46
C ILE A 48 -3.25 -2.19 10.24
N ASP A 49 -3.85 -1.01 10.37
CA ASP A 49 -3.98 -0.05 9.27
C ASP A 49 -2.61 0.37 8.73
N TYR A 50 -1.66 0.73 9.62
CA TYR A 50 -0.30 1.07 9.22
C TYR A 50 0.47 -0.12 8.65
N TYR A 51 0.35 -1.31 9.27
CA TYR A 51 0.99 -2.52 8.77
C TYR A 51 0.49 -2.90 7.38
N ASN A 52 -0.81 -2.85 7.14
CA ASN A 52 -1.39 -3.12 5.83
C ASN A 52 -0.89 -2.11 4.80
N MET A 53 -0.93 -0.82 5.12
CA MET A 53 -0.45 0.24 4.24
C MET A 53 0.98 -0.03 3.74
N PHE A 54 1.93 -0.30 4.65
CA PHE A 54 3.32 -0.57 4.28
C PHE A 54 3.53 -1.95 3.64
N THR A 55 2.91 -3.00 4.18
CA THR A 55 3.10 -4.37 3.68
C THR A 55 2.54 -4.51 2.27
N SER A 56 1.36 -3.95 2.01
CA SER A 56 0.72 -4.01 0.69
C SER A 56 1.54 -3.24 -0.35
N ILE A 57 2.03 -2.03 -0.02
CA ILE A 57 2.83 -1.26 -0.98
C ILE A 57 4.22 -1.85 -1.22
N PHE A 58 4.90 -2.35 -0.20
CA PHE A 58 6.18 -3.03 -0.39
C PHE A 58 6.00 -4.32 -1.19
N THR A 59 4.91 -5.05 -1.00
CA THR A 59 4.59 -6.22 -1.80
C THR A 59 4.37 -5.86 -3.28
N LEU A 60 3.65 -4.77 -3.58
CA LEU A 60 3.49 -4.26 -4.96
C LEU A 60 4.82 -3.84 -5.58
N CYS A 61 5.70 -3.17 -4.83
CA CYS A 61 7.05 -2.83 -5.27
C CYS A 61 7.86 -4.09 -5.59
N THR A 62 7.84 -5.09 -4.69
CA THR A 62 8.51 -6.37 -4.90
C THR A 62 7.99 -7.08 -6.14
N MET A 63 6.67 -7.12 -6.35
CA MET A 63 6.07 -7.71 -7.55
C MET A 63 6.50 -6.97 -8.83
N SER A 64 6.66 -5.65 -8.77
CA SER A 64 7.15 -4.83 -9.89
C SER A 64 8.62 -5.13 -10.22
N VAL A 65 9.47 -5.25 -9.20
CA VAL A 65 10.89 -5.65 -9.34
C VAL A 65 11.01 -7.08 -9.87
N ASP A 66 10.23 -8.03 -9.34
CA ASP A 66 10.21 -9.42 -9.79
C ASP A 66 9.92 -9.52 -11.30
N ARG A 67 8.93 -8.76 -11.79
CA ARG A 67 8.59 -8.71 -13.22
C ARG A 67 9.68 -8.03 -14.04
N TYR A 68 10.26 -6.94 -13.54
CA TYR A 68 11.39 -6.29 -14.20
C TYR A 68 12.58 -7.25 -14.36
N VAL A 69 12.97 -7.98 -13.32
CA VAL A 69 14.05 -8.96 -13.35
C VAL A 69 13.74 -10.09 -14.34
N ALA A 70 12.50 -10.62 -14.32
CA ALA A 70 12.07 -11.67 -15.24
C ALA A 70 12.25 -11.30 -16.72
N VAL A 71 12.00 -10.03 -17.07
CA VAL A 71 12.01 -9.56 -18.47
C VAL A 71 13.37 -9.02 -18.89
N CYS A 72 14.00 -8.20 -18.05
CA CYS A 72 15.23 -7.50 -18.41
C CYS A 72 16.48 -8.34 -18.13
N HIS A 73 16.40 -9.29 -17.19
CA HIS A 73 17.53 -10.08 -16.72
C HIS A 73 17.18 -11.58 -16.64
N PRO A 74 16.84 -12.23 -17.77
CA PRO A 74 16.28 -13.58 -17.78
C PRO A 74 17.20 -14.66 -17.16
N VAL A 75 18.52 -14.52 -17.29
CA VAL A 75 19.48 -15.45 -16.67
C VAL A 75 19.47 -15.31 -15.14
N LYS A 76 19.57 -14.06 -14.63
CA LYS A 76 19.50 -13.78 -13.18
C LYS A 76 18.14 -14.12 -12.57
N ALA A 77 17.08 -14.10 -13.38
CA ALA A 77 15.73 -14.42 -12.93
C ALA A 77 15.61 -15.88 -12.45
N LEU A 78 16.41 -16.81 -12.99
CA LEU A 78 16.42 -18.22 -12.56
C LEU A 78 16.84 -18.36 -11.10
N ASP A 79 17.84 -17.60 -10.67
CA ASP A 79 18.34 -17.62 -9.28
C ASP A 79 17.49 -16.74 -8.35
N PHE A 80 16.99 -15.61 -8.86
CA PHE A 80 16.25 -14.64 -8.07
C PHE A 80 14.82 -15.10 -7.74
N ARG A 81 14.07 -15.63 -8.72
CA ARG A 81 12.61 -15.87 -8.62
C ARG A 81 12.26 -17.21 -7.98
N THR A 82 13.03 -17.65 -6.99
CA THR A 82 12.78 -18.90 -6.27
C THR A 82 11.76 -18.68 -5.13
N PRO A 83 10.95 -19.70 -4.77
CA PRO A 83 10.04 -19.61 -3.64
C PRO A 83 10.74 -19.29 -2.30
N ARG A 84 12.01 -19.71 -2.15
CA ARG A 84 12.83 -19.40 -0.98
C ARG A 84 13.11 -17.90 -0.88
N ASN A 85 13.59 -17.29 -1.96
CA ASN A 85 13.88 -15.86 -1.99
C ASN A 85 12.60 -15.03 -1.82
N ALA A 86 11.49 -15.45 -2.41
CA ALA A 86 10.20 -14.78 -2.23
C ALA A 86 9.76 -14.75 -0.76
N LYS A 87 9.94 -15.85 0.00
CA LYS A 87 9.67 -15.87 1.44
C LYS A 87 10.61 -14.95 2.22
N ILE A 88 11.89 -14.93 1.88
CA ILE A 88 12.88 -14.05 2.52
C ILE A 88 12.51 -12.58 2.30
N ILE A 89 12.23 -12.19 1.05
CA ILE A 89 11.82 -10.81 0.72
C ILE A 89 10.53 -10.46 1.46
N ASN A 90 9.58 -11.39 1.56
CA ASN A 90 8.35 -11.15 2.31
C ASN A 90 8.63 -10.87 3.80
N VAL A 91 9.49 -11.67 4.44
CA VAL A 91 9.92 -11.43 5.82
C VAL A 91 10.62 -10.07 5.95
N CYS A 92 11.48 -9.69 5.00
CA CYS A 92 12.10 -8.36 4.98
C CYS A 92 11.06 -7.23 4.89
N ASN A 93 10.03 -7.38 4.05
CA ASN A 93 8.94 -6.40 3.94
C ASN A 93 8.17 -6.25 5.26
N TRP A 94 7.93 -7.35 5.97
CA TRP A 94 7.29 -7.32 7.30
C TRP A 94 8.18 -6.68 8.36
N ILE A 95 9.48 -6.94 8.35
CA ILE A 95 10.44 -6.28 9.25
C ILE A 95 10.46 -4.77 8.98
N LEU A 96 10.54 -4.36 7.71
CA LEU A 96 10.53 -2.95 7.34
C LEU A 96 9.22 -2.26 7.73
N SER A 97 8.08 -2.93 7.53
CA SER A 97 6.77 -2.43 7.96
C SER A 97 6.68 -2.31 9.48
N SER A 98 7.30 -3.26 10.21
CA SER A 98 7.35 -3.24 11.67
C SER A 98 8.16 -2.09 12.24
N ALA A 99 9.16 -1.60 11.51
CA ALA A 99 9.94 -0.42 11.92
C ALA A 99 9.07 0.84 12.09
N ILE A 100 7.90 0.89 11.43
CA ILE A 100 6.92 1.98 11.57
C ILE A 100 5.69 1.52 12.36
N GLY A 101 5.21 0.30 12.11
CA GLY A 101 4.02 -0.26 12.76
C GLY A 101 4.17 -0.44 14.28
N LEU A 102 5.34 -0.89 14.77
CA LEU A 102 5.56 -1.07 16.21
C LEU A 102 5.55 0.27 16.96
N PRO A 103 6.32 1.30 16.57
CA PRO A 103 6.20 2.63 17.18
C PRO A 103 4.76 3.15 17.21
N VAL A 104 4.05 3.03 16.09
CA VAL A 104 2.64 3.42 15.96
C VAL A 104 1.74 2.68 16.96
N MET A 105 1.94 1.38 17.17
CA MET A 105 1.19 0.60 18.17
C MET A 105 1.44 1.10 19.61
N PHE A 106 2.68 1.45 19.96
CA PHE A 106 3.00 2.00 21.28
C PHE A 106 2.40 3.40 21.46
N MET A 107 2.45 4.23 20.43
CA MET A 107 1.97 5.61 20.42
C MET A 107 0.44 5.74 20.34
N ALA A 108 -0.25 4.74 19.79
CA ALA A 108 -1.70 4.70 19.71
C ALA A 108 -2.33 4.64 21.10
N THR A 109 -3.33 5.46 21.37
CA THR A 109 -4.05 5.48 22.64
C THR A 109 -5.45 6.08 22.47
N THR A 110 -6.26 5.99 23.52
CA THR A 110 -7.52 6.71 23.59
C THR A 110 -7.36 8.00 24.37
N LYS A 111 -7.98 9.08 23.90
CA LYS A 111 -8.00 10.38 24.58
C LYS A 111 -9.41 10.90 24.69
N TYR A 112 -9.75 11.45 25.85
CA TYR A 112 -11.03 12.14 26.02
C TYR A 112 -10.95 13.55 25.43
N ARG A 113 -11.89 13.90 24.56
CA ARG A 113 -11.95 15.19 23.87
C ARG A 113 -13.41 15.63 23.72
N HIS A 114 -13.76 16.80 24.27
CA HIS A 114 -15.10 17.41 24.11
C HIS A 114 -16.31 16.48 24.36
N GLY A 115 -16.24 15.57 25.32
CA GLY A 115 -17.36 14.66 25.59
C GLY A 115 -17.22 13.28 24.95
N SER A 116 -16.34 13.12 23.96
CA SER A 116 -16.09 11.86 23.24
C SER A 116 -14.71 11.28 23.56
N ILE A 117 -14.52 10.01 23.21
CA ILE A 117 -13.25 9.31 23.28
C ILE A 117 -12.72 9.16 21.86
N ASP A 118 -11.55 9.72 21.58
CA ASP A 118 -10.87 9.59 20.29
C ASP A 118 -9.81 8.49 20.35
N CYS A 119 -9.78 7.60 19.36
CA CYS A 119 -8.65 6.72 19.10
C CYS A 119 -7.63 7.47 18.23
N THR A 120 -6.46 7.80 18.79
CA THR A 120 -5.48 8.68 18.14
C THR A 120 -4.04 8.29 18.47
N LEU A 121 -3.08 8.91 17.79
CA LEU A 121 -1.66 8.79 18.08
C LEU A 121 -1.23 9.86 19.09
N THR A 122 -0.41 9.45 20.04
CA THR A 122 0.27 10.36 20.97
C THR A 122 1.74 10.44 20.69
N PHE A 123 2.23 11.67 20.74
CA PHE A 123 3.60 12.01 20.39
C PHE A 123 4.29 12.62 21.60
N SER A 124 5.55 12.27 21.80
CA SER A 124 6.41 12.89 22.82
C SER A 124 6.55 14.39 22.57
N HIS A 125 6.80 15.18 23.62
CA HIS A 125 7.07 16.60 23.45
C HIS A 125 8.41 16.82 22.71
N PRO A 126 8.46 17.70 21.69
CA PRO A 126 7.35 18.46 21.10
C PRO A 126 6.50 17.64 20.13
N ALA A 127 5.19 17.54 20.40
CA ALA A 127 4.29 16.64 19.66
C ALA A 127 4.18 16.96 18.17
N TRP A 128 4.12 18.25 17.81
CA TRP A 128 4.03 18.71 16.42
C TRP A 128 5.19 18.22 15.55
N TYR A 129 6.40 18.10 16.12
CA TYR A 129 7.58 17.67 15.40
C TYR A 129 7.47 16.19 15.03
N TRP A 130 7.20 15.33 16.01
CA TRP A 130 7.12 13.88 15.80
C TRP A 130 5.90 13.49 14.97
N GLU A 131 4.79 14.21 15.12
CA GLU A 131 3.60 14.03 14.28
C GLU A 131 3.89 14.35 12.81
N ASN A 132 4.53 15.49 12.54
CA ASN A 132 4.90 15.89 11.18
C ASN A 132 5.98 14.97 10.60
N LEU A 133 6.96 14.53 11.40
CA LEU A 133 7.96 13.56 10.99
C LEU A 133 7.31 12.25 10.56
N LEU A 134 6.37 11.71 11.35
CA LEU A 134 5.64 10.49 10.98
C LEU A 134 4.89 10.67 9.67
N LYS A 135 4.16 11.78 9.49
CA LYS A 135 3.44 12.09 8.24
C LYS A 135 4.38 12.17 7.03
N ILE A 136 5.53 12.83 7.16
CA ILE A 136 6.54 12.94 6.11
C ILE A 136 7.15 11.57 5.78
N CYS A 137 7.53 10.79 6.80
CA CYS A 137 8.04 9.43 6.61
C CYS A 137 7.03 8.55 5.88
N VAL A 138 5.76 8.59 6.30
CA VAL A 138 4.66 7.87 5.64
C VAL A 138 4.51 8.32 4.18
N PHE A 139 4.53 9.62 3.91
CA PHE A 139 4.45 10.14 2.54
C PHE A 139 5.61 9.68 1.66
N ILE A 140 6.85 9.70 2.18
CA ILE A 140 8.02 9.28 1.40
C ILE A 140 8.01 7.76 1.17
N PHE A 141 7.87 6.96 2.23
CA PHE A 141 8.06 5.51 2.16
C PHE A 141 6.83 4.76 1.65
N ALA A 142 5.62 5.27 1.86
CA ALA A 142 4.40 4.61 1.40
C ALA A 142 3.85 5.18 0.08
N PHE A 143 4.35 6.32 -0.40
CA PHE A 143 3.87 6.92 -1.65
C PHE A 143 5.00 7.24 -2.64
N ILE A 144 5.89 8.19 -2.31
CA ILE A 144 6.90 8.66 -3.27
C ILE A 144 7.86 7.55 -3.72
N MET A 145 8.52 6.88 -2.76
CA MET A 145 9.46 5.80 -3.05
C MET A 145 8.79 4.67 -3.85
N PRO A 146 7.60 4.16 -3.45
CA PRO A 146 6.88 3.17 -4.24
C PRO A 146 6.54 3.60 -5.67
N VAL A 147 6.01 4.81 -5.85
CA VAL A 147 5.69 5.33 -7.20
C VAL A 147 6.95 5.37 -8.06
N LEU A 148 8.08 5.83 -7.53
CA LEU A 148 9.35 5.86 -8.24
C LEU A 148 9.85 4.46 -8.61
N ILE A 149 9.85 3.51 -7.66
CA ILE A 149 10.28 2.12 -7.92
C ILE A 149 9.41 1.51 -9.02
N ILE A 150 8.10 1.59 -8.86
CA ILE A 150 7.14 0.96 -9.77
C ILE A 150 7.25 1.58 -11.18
N THR A 151 7.29 2.91 -11.28
CA THR A 151 7.42 3.61 -12.57
C THR A 151 8.74 3.32 -13.27
N VAL A 152 9.87 3.32 -12.56
CA VAL A 152 11.19 3.01 -13.14
C VAL A 152 11.26 1.55 -13.59
N CYS A 153 10.89 0.60 -12.73
CA CYS A 153 10.91 -0.83 -13.06
C CYS A 153 10.08 -1.12 -14.32
N TYR A 154 8.86 -0.58 -14.39
CA TYR A 154 8.00 -0.81 -15.54
C TYR A 154 8.38 0.01 -16.78
N GLY A 155 8.89 1.24 -16.61
CA GLY A 155 9.45 2.02 -17.70
C GLY A 155 10.60 1.30 -18.39
N LEU A 156 11.58 0.82 -17.62
CA LEU A 156 12.71 0.02 -18.13
C LEU A 156 12.25 -1.29 -18.77
N MET A 157 11.28 -1.97 -18.17
CA MET A 157 10.67 -3.18 -18.73
C MET A 157 10.09 -2.88 -20.13
N ILE A 158 9.27 -1.84 -20.28
CA ILE A 158 8.68 -1.44 -21.57
C ILE A 158 9.75 -1.10 -22.60
N LEU A 159 10.80 -0.36 -22.22
CA LEU A 159 11.91 0.00 -23.10
C LEU A 159 12.66 -1.25 -23.60
N ARG A 160 12.97 -2.19 -22.70
CA ARG A 160 13.62 -3.46 -23.07
C ARG A 160 12.76 -4.28 -24.02
N LEU A 161 11.45 -4.30 -23.79
CA LEU A 161 10.55 -5.06 -24.62
C LEU A 161 10.37 -4.44 -26.02
N LYS A 162 10.33 -3.10 -26.11
CA LYS A 162 10.33 -2.40 -27.40
C LYS A 162 11.62 -2.65 -28.20
N SER A 163 12.77 -2.73 -27.55
CA SER A 163 14.04 -3.04 -28.25
C SER A 163 14.11 -4.49 -28.73
N VAL A 164 13.70 -5.47 -27.91
CA VAL A 164 13.64 -6.89 -28.32
C VAL A 164 12.60 -7.13 -29.42
N ARG A 165 11.53 -6.32 -29.48
CA ARG A 165 10.51 -6.38 -30.54
C ARG A 165 11.09 -6.11 -31.93
N MET A 166 12.06 -5.20 -32.05
CA MET A 166 12.74 -4.94 -33.33
C MET A 166 13.51 -6.15 -33.86
N LEU A 167 13.81 -7.14 -33.01
CA LEU A 167 14.66 -8.29 -33.34
C LEU A 167 13.89 -9.60 -33.57
N SER A 168 12.64 -9.76 -33.09
CA SER A 168 12.03 -11.12 -32.94
C SER A 168 10.67 -11.35 -33.60
N GLY A 169 9.95 -10.34 -34.12
CA GLY A 169 8.80 -10.49 -35.04
C GLY A 169 7.56 -11.33 -34.60
N SER A 170 7.56 -12.00 -33.45
CA SER A 170 6.48 -12.93 -33.06
C SER A 170 5.23 -12.20 -32.53
N LYS A 171 4.08 -12.42 -33.21
CA LYS A 171 2.77 -11.83 -32.87
C LYS A 171 2.19 -12.30 -31.53
N GLU A 172 2.48 -13.54 -31.12
CA GLU A 172 1.96 -14.11 -29.85
C GLU A 172 2.67 -13.49 -28.64
N LYS A 173 3.99 -13.35 -28.73
CA LYS A 173 4.80 -12.63 -27.73
C LYS A 173 4.32 -11.18 -27.59
N ASP A 174 3.93 -10.54 -28.69
CA ASP A 174 3.43 -9.15 -28.74
C ASP A 174 2.06 -8.97 -28.03
N ARG A 175 1.17 -9.96 -28.11
CA ARG A 175 -0.15 -9.92 -27.43
C ARG A 175 -0.02 -10.11 -25.92
N ASN A 176 0.77 -11.09 -25.48
CA ASN A 176 1.06 -11.27 -24.05
C ASN A 176 1.77 -10.05 -23.46
N LEU A 177 2.64 -9.42 -24.23
CA LEU A 177 3.33 -8.22 -23.80
C LEU A 177 2.42 -7.01 -23.58
N ARG A 178 1.62 -6.65 -24.58
CA ARG A 178 0.66 -5.54 -24.48
C ARG A 178 -0.31 -5.76 -23.32
N ARG A 179 -0.70 -7.01 -23.08
CA ARG A 179 -1.53 -7.40 -21.95
C ARG A 179 -0.84 -7.13 -20.61
N ILE A 180 0.41 -7.56 -20.45
CA ILE A 180 1.20 -7.31 -19.24
C ILE A 180 1.38 -5.80 -19.03
N THR A 181 1.77 -5.05 -20.06
CA THR A 181 1.91 -3.59 -19.99
C THR A 181 0.60 -2.91 -19.60
N ARG A 182 -0.54 -3.33 -20.15
CA ARG A 182 -1.86 -2.78 -19.79
C ARG A 182 -2.22 -3.08 -18.34
N MET A 183 -2.04 -4.32 -17.89
CA MET A 183 -2.30 -4.71 -16.50
C MET A 183 -1.48 -3.87 -15.53
N VAL A 184 -0.22 -3.64 -15.86
CA VAL A 184 0.71 -2.81 -15.09
C VAL A 184 0.26 -1.35 -15.03
N LEU A 185 -0.07 -0.74 -16.17
CA LEU A 185 -0.54 0.65 -16.19
C LEU A 185 -1.81 0.82 -15.35
N VAL A 186 -2.70 -0.18 -15.37
CA VAL A 186 -3.89 -0.19 -14.51
C VAL A 186 -3.50 -0.26 -13.03
N VAL A 187 -2.59 -1.16 -12.62
CA VAL A 187 -2.14 -1.26 -11.21
C VAL A 187 -1.53 0.07 -10.74
N VAL A 188 -0.67 0.69 -11.55
CA VAL A 188 -0.04 1.99 -11.23
C VAL A 188 -1.07 3.10 -11.14
N ALA A 189 -1.97 3.19 -12.11
CA ALA A 189 -3.02 4.21 -12.14
C ALA A 189 -3.96 4.05 -10.94
N VAL A 190 -4.38 2.83 -10.62
CA VAL A 190 -5.21 2.54 -9.44
C VAL A 190 -4.47 2.95 -8.17
N PHE A 191 -3.20 2.58 -8.01
CA PHE A 191 -2.43 2.96 -6.83
C PHE A 191 -2.34 4.49 -6.67
N ILE A 192 -1.98 5.21 -7.74
CA ILE A 192 -1.89 6.67 -7.71
C ILE A 192 -3.27 7.29 -7.42
N VAL A 193 -4.32 6.90 -8.13
CA VAL A 193 -5.67 7.44 -7.94
C VAL A 193 -6.17 7.18 -6.52
N CYS A 194 -5.91 6.00 -5.98
CA CYS A 194 -6.39 5.62 -4.65
C CYS A 194 -5.64 6.29 -3.50
N TRP A 195 -4.31 6.38 -3.58
CA TRP A 195 -3.48 6.85 -2.47
C TRP A 195 -3.17 8.34 -2.52
N THR A 196 -3.12 8.95 -3.71
CA THR A 196 -2.78 10.38 -3.84
C THR A 196 -3.71 11.29 -3.04
N PRO A 197 -5.05 11.12 -3.09
CA PRO A 197 -5.95 12.05 -2.39
C PRO A 197 -5.71 12.07 -0.89
N ILE A 198 -5.59 10.91 -0.24
CA ILE A 198 -5.39 10.85 1.21
C ILE A 198 -4.01 11.39 1.61
N HIS A 199 -2.96 11.09 0.85
CA HIS A 199 -1.61 11.61 1.13
C HIS A 199 -1.53 13.13 0.98
N ILE A 200 -2.10 13.69 -0.09
CA ILE A 200 -2.16 15.15 -0.28
C ILE A 200 -2.98 15.78 0.84
N TYR A 201 -4.13 15.20 1.20
CA TYR A 201 -4.99 15.73 2.26
C TYR A 201 -4.26 15.79 3.60
N VAL A 202 -3.55 14.72 3.99
CA VAL A 202 -2.77 14.67 5.24
C VAL A 202 -1.70 15.76 5.28
N ILE A 203 -1.03 16.04 4.16
CA ILE A 203 -0.02 17.10 4.06
C ILE A 203 -0.67 18.49 4.14
N ILE A 204 -1.78 18.73 3.42
CA ILE A 204 -2.50 20.02 3.49
C ILE A 204 -2.95 20.31 4.92
N LYS A 205 -3.53 19.31 5.61
CA LYS A 205 -4.00 19.45 7.00
C LYS A 205 -2.86 19.67 7.99
N ALA A 206 -1.63 19.28 7.64
CA ALA A 206 -0.44 19.55 8.45
C ALA A 206 0.13 20.98 8.24
N LEU A 207 -0.14 21.59 7.08
CA LEU A 207 0.38 22.91 6.71
C LEU A 207 -0.61 24.05 6.96
N VAL A 208 -1.91 23.76 6.85
CA VAL A 208 -2.97 24.78 6.88
C VAL A 208 -4.13 24.31 7.76
N ASN A 209 -4.69 25.23 8.54
CA ASN A 209 -5.93 25.01 9.27
C ASN A 209 -7.11 25.10 8.30
N ILE A 210 -7.75 23.96 8.03
CA ILE A 210 -8.94 23.88 7.17
C ILE A 210 -10.18 24.07 8.05
N PRO A 211 -11.13 24.94 7.67
CA PRO A 211 -12.37 25.12 8.42
C PRO A 211 -13.19 23.81 8.46
N GLU A 212 -13.70 23.48 9.64
CA GLU A 212 -14.53 22.29 9.87
C GLU A 212 -15.91 22.51 9.24
N THR A 213 -16.14 21.86 8.09
CA THR A 213 -17.39 21.92 7.34
C THR A 213 -17.85 20.50 7.00
N THR A 214 -19.15 20.31 6.76
CA THR A 214 -19.69 19.01 6.34
C THR A 214 -18.99 18.49 5.09
N PHE A 215 -18.68 19.38 4.13
CA PHE A 215 -17.96 19.03 2.92
C PHE A 215 -16.53 18.54 3.21
N GLN A 216 -15.82 19.19 4.15
CA GLN A 216 -14.48 18.80 4.58
C GLN A 216 -14.50 17.38 5.21
N THR A 217 -15.45 17.10 6.10
CA THR A 217 -15.63 15.78 6.73
C THR A 217 -15.96 14.69 5.72
N VAL A 218 -16.91 14.93 4.81
CA VAL A 218 -17.28 13.96 3.76
C VAL A 218 -16.08 13.67 2.85
N SER A 219 -15.38 14.72 2.41
CA SER A 219 -14.19 14.58 1.54
C SER A 219 -13.06 13.81 2.22
N TRP A 220 -12.85 14.01 3.53
CA TRP A 220 -11.86 13.27 4.32
C TRP A 220 -12.17 11.76 4.34
N HIS A 221 -13.40 11.38 4.69
CA HIS A 221 -13.81 9.98 4.73
C HIS A 221 -13.81 9.34 3.33
N PHE A 222 -14.17 10.10 2.30
CA PHE A 222 -14.08 9.66 0.91
C PHE A 222 -12.62 9.34 0.51
N CYS A 223 -11.65 10.19 0.87
CA CYS A 223 -10.24 9.93 0.59
C CYS A 223 -9.72 8.68 1.30
N ILE A 224 -10.14 8.46 2.56
CA ILE A 224 -9.81 7.24 3.30
C ILE A 224 -10.40 6.00 2.61
N ALA A 225 -11.69 6.05 2.28
CA ALA A 225 -12.38 4.94 1.59
C ALA A 225 -11.72 4.61 0.24
N LEU A 226 -11.26 5.62 -0.49
CA LEU A 226 -10.54 5.44 -1.75
C LEU A 226 -9.20 4.73 -1.55
N GLY A 227 -8.49 5.02 -0.46
CA GLY A 227 -7.29 4.27 -0.05
C GLY A 227 -7.56 2.79 0.20
N TYR A 228 -8.62 2.47 0.95
CA TYR A 228 -9.05 1.08 1.17
C TYR A 228 -9.54 0.39 -0.10
N THR A 229 -10.07 1.15 -1.06
CA THR A 229 -10.49 0.60 -2.37
C THR A 229 -9.31 -0.04 -3.11
N ASN A 230 -8.08 0.46 -2.94
CA ASN A 230 -6.88 -0.19 -3.49
C ASN A 230 -6.73 -1.63 -2.98
N SER A 231 -6.91 -1.84 -1.66
CA SER A 231 -6.91 -3.17 -1.05
C SER A 231 -8.03 -4.07 -1.58
N CYS A 232 -9.22 -3.52 -1.84
CA CYS A 232 -10.33 -4.28 -2.44
C CYS A 232 -10.08 -4.65 -3.92
N LEU A 233 -9.32 -3.82 -4.66
CA LEU A 233 -9.01 -4.05 -6.07
C LEU A 233 -7.86 -5.03 -6.29
N ASN A 234 -6.98 -5.22 -5.30
CA ASN A 234 -5.85 -6.15 -5.37
C ASN A 234 -6.27 -7.60 -5.70
N PRO A 235 -7.28 -8.21 -5.06
CA PRO A 235 -7.79 -9.53 -5.44
C PRO A 235 -8.32 -9.58 -6.88
N SER A 236 -9.02 -8.55 -7.35
CA SER A 236 -9.55 -8.51 -8.73
C SER A 236 -8.41 -8.45 -9.77
N LEU A 237 -7.34 -7.73 -9.44
CA LEU A 237 -6.12 -7.66 -10.25
C LEU A 237 -5.31 -8.97 -10.19
N ALA A 238 -5.35 -9.69 -9.07
CA ALA A 238 -4.65 -10.96 -8.87
C ALA A 238 -5.39 -12.18 -9.46
N VAL A 239 -6.73 -12.20 -9.39
CA VAL A 239 -7.63 -13.28 -9.85
C VAL A 239 -8.02 -13.12 -11.33
N SER A 240 -7.76 -11.95 -11.94
CA SER A 240 -7.83 -11.85 -13.40
C SER A 240 -7.01 -13.01 -13.99
N PRO A 241 -7.57 -13.85 -14.90
CA PRO A 241 -7.01 -15.14 -15.34
C PRO A 241 -5.72 -15.01 -16.18
N HIS A 242 -4.93 -13.99 -15.92
CA HIS A 242 -3.85 -13.45 -16.72
C HIS A 242 -2.55 -13.30 -15.89
N SER A 243 -2.61 -13.56 -14.58
CA SER A 243 -1.48 -13.59 -13.64
C SER A 243 -0.80 -14.97 -13.55
N HIS A 244 -1.43 -16.02 -14.09
CA HIS A 244 -1.02 -17.42 -14.00
C HIS A 244 -0.06 -17.92 -15.11
N HIS A 245 0.41 -17.05 -15.99
CA HIS A 245 1.45 -17.37 -16.99
C HIS A 245 2.72 -16.55 -16.79
#